data_AF-A0A1Q9NVV7-F1
#
_entry.id   AF-A0A1Q9NVV7-F1
#
_cell.length_a   1.000
_cell.length_b   1.000
_cell.length_c   1.000
_cell.angle_alpha   90.00
_cell.angle_beta   90.00
_cell.angle_gamma   90.00
#
_symmetry.space_group_name_H-M   'P 1'
#
loop_
_entity.id
_entity.type
_entity.pdbx_description
1 polymer ?
#
loop_
_entity_poly.entity_id
_entity_poly.type
_entity_poly.pdbx_seq_one_letter_code
_entity_poly.pdbx_strand_id
1 'polypeptide(L)'
;MTGDQPNPSATNSPLDIAKTVEAMGAKTITINPMDFNKYRKSLQAFIKDDGVKVIVSKYPCALNIAREIKKEGKTLPLAKINEENCNGCNMCIEPLGCPALTLNKKRLAQIDPTL
;
A
#
# COMPACT_ATOMS: atom_id res chain seq x y z
N MET A 1 7.29 -6.05 2.66
CA MET A 1 7.48 -7.47 3.03
C MET A 1 8.87 -7.79 3.58
N THR A 2 9.90 -6.94 3.42
CA THR A 2 11.26 -7.20 3.98
C THR A 2 11.76 -6.16 4.97
N GLY A 3 10.95 -5.15 5.32
CA GLY A 3 11.31 -4.09 6.29
C GLY A 3 12.33 -3.11 5.73
N ASP A 4 11.86 -2.10 4.99
CA ASP A 4 12.66 -0.95 4.54
C ASP A 4 13.95 -1.30 3.76
N GLN A 5 13.90 -2.35 2.95
CA GLN A 5 15.04 -2.73 2.12
C GLN A 5 15.16 -1.81 0.90
N PRO A 6 16.41 -1.58 0.41
CA PRO A 6 16.62 -0.85 -0.83
C PRO A 6 15.96 -1.59 -2.00
N ASN A 7 15.49 -0.82 -2.98
CA ASN A 7 14.87 -1.32 -4.20
C ASN A 7 15.53 -0.67 -5.44
N PRO A 8 15.30 -1.19 -6.66
CA PRO A 8 15.97 -0.68 -7.87
C PRO A 8 15.78 0.82 -8.15
N SER A 9 14.71 1.44 -7.63
CA SER A 9 14.46 2.88 -7.75
C SER A 9 15.05 3.71 -6.59
N ALA A 10 15.67 3.07 -5.61
CA ALA A 10 16.25 3.68 -4.41
C ALA A 10 17.73 3.27 -4.23
N THR A 11 18.53 3.39 -5.30
CA THR A 11 19.98 3.13 -5.32
C THR A 11 20.75 4.39 -5.75
N ASN A 12 22.09 4.36 -5.73
CA ASN A 12 22.95 5.45 -6.25
C ASN A 12 22.82 5.68 -7.76
N SER A 13 22.15 4.77 -8.49
CA SER A 13 21.85 4.89 -9.91
C SER A 13 20.41 4.39 -10.12
N PRO A 14 19.42 5.22 -9.74
CA PRO A 14 18.04 4.77 -9.64
C PRO A 14 17.47 4.43 -11.02
N LEU A 15 16.82 3.27 -11.10
CA LEU A 15 16.11 2.84 -12.31
C LEU A 15 14.74 3.51 -12.39
N ASP A 16 14.44 4.10 -13.54
CA ASP A 16 13.09 4.54 -13.90
C ASP A 16 12.29 3.32 -14.37
N ILE A 17 11.61 2.67 -13.43
CA ILE A 17 10.84 1.45 -13.69
C ILE A 17 9.87 1.64 -14.86
N ALA A 18 9.19 2.79 -14.96
CA ALA A 18 8.22 3.04 -16.01
C ALA A 18 8.88 3.01 -17.39
N LYS A 19 9.97 3.77 -17.57
CA LYS A 19 10.71 3.77 -18.84
C LYS A 19 11.32 2.41 -19.16
N THR A 20 11.81 1.69 -18.17
CA THR A 20 12.37 0.35 -18.37
C THR A 20 11.33 -0.62 -18.91
N VAL A 21 10.14 -0.67 -18.31
CA VAL A 21 9.09 -1.61 -18.77
C VAL A 21 8.47 -1.15 -20.10
N GLU A 22 8.38 0.15 -20.35
CA GLU A 22 7.96 0.69 -21.65
C GLU A 22 8.92 0.27 -22.76
N ALA A 23 10.24 0.35 -22.53
CA ALA A 23 11.26 -0.11 -23.46
C ALA A 23 11.19 -1.62 -23.74
N MET A 24 10.63 -2.41 -22.80
CA MET A 24 10.36 -3.84 -22.97
C MET A 24 9.04 -4.12 -23.73
N GLY A 25 8.33 -3.08 -24.18
CA GLY A 25 7.10 -3.20 -24.95
C GLY A 25 5.82 -3.28 -24.10
N ALA A 26 5.91 -3.05 -22.79
CA ALA A 26 4.74 -3.08 -21.93
C ALA A 26 3.95 -1.76 -21.99
N LYS A 27 2.62 -1.86 -22.11
CA LYS A 27 1.74 -0.71 -21.92
C LYS A 27 1.80 -0.29 -20.45
N THR A 28 2.25 0.93 -20.20
CA THR A 28 2.62 1.36 -18.84
C THR A 28 1.88 2.62 -18.43
N ILE A 29 1.52 2.71 -17.16
CA ILE A 29 1.01 3.93 -16.54
C ILE A 29 1.56 4.08 -15.13
N THR A 30 1.92 5.30 -14.75
CA THR A 30 2.30 5.63 -13.36
C THR A 30 1.12 6.30 -12.65
N ILE A 31 0.73 5.76 -11.50
CA ILE A 31 -0.44 6.23 -10.73
C ILE A 31 -0.09 6.29 -9.25
N ASN A 32 -0.62 7.30 -8.55
CA ASN A 32 -0.65 7.28 -7.09
C ASN A 32 -1.72 6.27 -6.61
N PRO A 33 -1.36 5.17 -5.94
CA PRO A 33 -2.33 4.18 -5.44
C PRO A 33 -3.36 4.73 -4.44
N MET A 34 -3.11 5.89 -3.83
CA MET A 34 -4.06 6.54 -2.92
C MET A 34 -5.25 7.20 -3.64
N ASP A 35 -5.14 7.41 -4.96
CA ASP A 35 -6.29 7.77 -5.79
C ASP A 35 -7.03 6.50 -6.20
N PHE A 36 -7.82 5.96 -5.26
CA PHE A 36 -8.51 4.67 -5.41
C PHE A 36 -9.41 4.63 -6.65
N ASN A 37 -10.08 5.74 -6.99
CA ASN A 37 -10.96 5.82 -8.15
C ASN A 37 -10.17 5.71 -9.45
N LYS A 38 -9.10 6.50 -9.60
CA LYS A 38 -8.24 6.45 -10.77
C LYS A 38 -7.52 5.11 -10.89
N TYR A 39 -7.05 4.56 -9.77
CA TYR A 39 -6.40 3.26 -9.73
C TYR A 39 -7.33 2.15 -10.19
N ARG A 40 -8.55 2.07 -9.62
CA ARG A 40 -9.56 1.08 -9.99
C ARG A 40 -9.93 1.18 -11.47
N LYS A 41 -10.16 2.39 -11.98
CA LYS A 41 -10.52 2.61 -13.39
C LYS A 41 -9.39 2.17 -14.32
N SER A 42 -8.15 2.48 -13.98
CA SER A 42 -6.97 2.11 -14.78
C SER A 42 -6.73 0.60 -14.76
N LEU A 43 -6.87 -0.02 -13.58
CA LEU A 43 -6.78 -1.47 -13.44
C LEU A 43 -7.83 -2.18 -14.30
N GLN A 44 -9.09 -1.75 -14.25
CA GLN A 44 -10.16 -2.32 -15.07
C GLN A 44 -9.91 -2.16 -16.57
N ALA A 45 -9.36 -1.02 -17.00
CA ALA A 45 -9.00 -0.80 -18.39
C ALA A 45 -7.85 -1.72 -18.83
N PHE A 46 -6.83 -1.88 -17.99
CA PHE A 46 -5.65 -2.71 -18.29
C PHE A 46 -6.01 -4.21 -18.30
N ILE A 47 -6.93 -4.67 -17.46
CA ILE A 47 -7.35 -6.08 -17.47
C ILE A 47 -8.00 -6.47 -18.81
N LYS A 48 -8.74 -5.56 -19.45
CA LYS A 48 -9.46 -5.80 -20.71
C LYS A 48 -8.58 -5.72 -21.97
N ASP A 49 -7.40 -5.14 -21.85
CA ASP A 49 -6.48 -4.94 -22.97
C ASP A 49 -5.60 -6.18 -23.17
N ASP A 50 -5.07 -6.41 -24.35
CA ASP A 50 -4.18 -7.54 -24.62
C ASP A 50 -2.71 -7.21 -24.33
N GLY A 51 -1.86 -8.24 -24.20
CA GLY A 51 -0.42 -8.09 -24.01
C GLY A 51 0.02 -7.82 -22.56
N VAL A 52 1.32 -7.50 -22.40
CA VAL A 52 1.92 -7.21 -21.09
C VAL A 52 1.66 -5.75 -20.71
N LYS A 53 1.12 -5.54 -19.51
CA LYS A 53 0.71 -4.22 -19.04
C LYS A 53 1.19 -4.00 -17.62
N VAL A 54 1.68 -2.80 -17.31
CA VAL A 54 2.30 -2.48 -16.02
C VAL A 54 1.68 -1.21 -15.44
N ILE A 55 1.23 -1.29 -14.18
CA ILE A 55 0.83 -0.12 -13.40
C ILE A 55 1.93 0.14 -12.36
N VAL A 56 2.68 1.21 -12.54
CA VAL A 56 3.69 1.66 -11.58
C VAL A 56 3.00 2.46 -10.47
N SER A 57 2.84 1.83 -9.31
CA SER A 57 2.19 2.44 -8.14
C SER A 57 3.19 3.30 -7.38
N LYS A 58 3.13 4.62 -7.57
CA LYS A 58 4.12 5.57 -7.01
C LYS A 58 3.54 6.33 -5.82
N TYR A 59 3.95 5.95 -4.61
CA TYR A 59 3.62 6.63 -3.36
C TYR A 59 4.70 6.37 -2.31
N PRO A 60 5.01 7.32 -1.40
CA PRO A 60 5.95 7.08 -0.31
C PRO A 60 5.54 5.90 0.58
N CYS A 61 6.53 5.13 1.03
CA CYS A 61 6.31 4.06 2.01
C CYS A 61 5.78 4.64 3.33
N ALA A 62 4.77 4.02 3.93
CA ALA A 62 4.23 4.43 5.24
C ALA A 62 5.32 4.55 6.33
N LEU A 63 6.35 3.69 6.27
CA LEU A 63 7.49 3.76 7.19
C LEU A 63 8.33 5.03 7.01
N ASN A 64 8.49 5.51 5.77
CA ASN A 64 9.21 6.76 5.51
C ASN A 64 8.42 7.97 5.98
N ILE A 65 7.11 7.99 5.71
CA ILE A 65 6.20 9.01 6.23
C ILE A 65 6.28 9.05 7.77
N ALA A 66 6.24 7.89 8.42
CA ALA A 66 6.33 7.79 9.87
C ALA A 66 7.65 8.34 10.43
N ARG A 67 8.77 8.04 9.78
CA ARG A 67 10.08 8.57 10.15
C ARG A 67 10.17 10.08 9.97
N GLU A 68 9.63 10.62 8.88
CA GLU A 68 9.62 12.07 8.62
C GLU A 68 8.79 12.81 9.68
N ILE A 69 7.58 12.34 9.98
CA ILE A 69 6.72 12.89 11.03
C ILE A 69 7.44 12.86 12.39
N LYS A 70 8.12 11.76 12.72
CA LYS A 70 8.88 11.63 13.97
C LYS A 70 10.07 12.60 14.04
N LYS A 71 10.77 12.84 12.92
CA LYS A 71 11.86 13.83 12.83
C LYS A 71 11.36 15.26 13.07
N GLU A 72 10.12 15.56 12.68
CA GLU A 72 9.46 16.84 12.96
C GLU A 72 8.96 16.97 14.42
N GLY A 73 9.20 15.96 15.28
CA GLY A 73 8.74 15.96 16.67
C GLY A 73 7.23 15.73 16.82
N LYS A 74 6.54 15.29 15.75
CA LYS A 74 5.11 14.99 15.75
C LYS A 74 4.88 13.50 16.00
N THR A 75 3.71 13.17 16.53
CA THR A 75 3.25 11.79 16.68
C THR A 75 2.22 11.46 15.61
N LEU A 76 2.30 10.24 15.06
CA LEU A 76 1.25 9.71 14.21
C LEU A 76 0.00 9.43 15.05
N PRO A 77 -1.20 9.77 14.57
CA PRO A 77 -2.42 9.34 15.22
C PRO A 77 -2.50 7.82 15.20
N LEU A 78 -2.80 7.22 16.37
CA LEU A 78 -3.12 5.81 16.45
C LEU A 78 -4.44 5.56 15.74
N ALA A 79 -4.43 4.62 14.78
CA ALA A 79 -5.66 4.13 14.19
C ALA A 79 -6.47 3.38 15.26
N LYS A 80 -7.79 3.50 15.21
CA LYS A 80 -8.72 2.76 16.07
C LYS A 80 -9.84 2.16 15.22
N ILE A 81 -10.31 1.00 15.64
CA ILE A 81 -11.50 0.38 15.05
C ILE A 81 -12.72 0.95 15.74
N ASN A 82 -13.71 1.38 14.94
CA ASN A 82 -15.01 1.72 15.46
C ASN A 82 -15.81 0.42 15.69
N GLU A 83 -15.91 -0.01 16.95
CA GLU A 83 -16.60 -1.24 17.34
C GLU A 83 -18.09 -1.22 16.97
N GLU A 84 -18.74 -0.06 16.98
CA GLU A 84 -20.17 0.07 16.65
C GLU A 84 -20.46 -0.31 15.19
N ASN A 85 -19.49 -0.07 14.31
CA ASN A 85 -19.59 -0.41 12.88
C ASN A 85 -18.95 -1.76 12.55
N CYS A 86 -18.35 -2.45 13.51
CA CYS A 86 -17.69 -3.74 13.29
C CYS A 86 -18.71 -4.87 13.41
N ASN A 87 -18.87 -5.65 12.34
CA ASN A 87 -19.76 -6.82 12.31
C ASN A 87 -19.01 -8.17 12.39
N GLY A 88 -17.71 -8.15 12.65
CA GLY A 88 -16.90 -9.37 12.75
C GLY A 88 -16.66 -10.11 11.41
N CYS A 89 -16.71 -9.40 10.27
CA CYS A 89 -16.53 -10.02 8.94
C CYS A 89 -15.09 -10.42 8.59
N ASN A 90 -14.09 -10.02 9.39
CA ASN A 90 -12.66 -10.29 9.21
C ASN A 90 -12.01 -9.80 7.89
N MET A 91 -12.74 -9.07 7.04
CA MET A 91 -12.23 -8.58 5.75
C MET A 91 -11.05 -7.60 5.86
N CYS A 92 -10.85 -6.96 7.02
CA CYS A 92 -9.67 -6.14 7.26
C CYS A 92 -8.45 -6.96 7.71
N ILE A 93 -8.64 -8.18 8.18
CA ILE A 93 -7.57 -9.04 8.71
C ILE A 93 -7.07 -9.97 7.60
N GLU A 94 -7.96 -10.73 6.97
CA GLU A 94 -7.59 -11.82 6.06
C GLU A 94 -6.83 -11.36 4.81
N PRO A 95 -7.24 -10.30 4.08
CA PRO A 95 -6.57 -9.88 2.85
C PRO A 95 -5.30 -9.07 3.12
N LEU A 96 -5.28 -8.31 4.23
CA LEU A 96 -4.13 -7.45 4.57
C LEU A 96 -3.02 -8.23 5.25
N GLY A 97 -3.34 -9.29 6.00
CA GLY A 97 -2.36 -10.16 6.66
C GLY A 97 -1.47 -9.45 7.69
N CYS A 98 -1.88 -8.28 8.18
CA CYS A 98 -1.10 -7.49 9.12
C CYS A 98 -1.12 -8.14 10.51
N PRO A 99 0.04 -8.39 11.16
CA PRO A 99 0.09 -8.98 12.50
C PRO A 99 -0.53 -8.08 13.58
N ALA A 100 -0.61 -6.76 13.35
CA ALA A 100 -1.21 -5.83 14.29
C ALA A 100 -2.76 -5.88 14.30
N LEU A 101 -3.40 -6.49 13.29
CA LEU A 101 -4.85 -6.61 13.22
C LEU A 101 -5.29 -7.99 13.74
N THR A 102 -5.97 -8.01 14.89
CA THR A 102 -6.39 -9.25 15.57
C THR A 102 -7.88 -9.23 15.90
N LEU A 103 -8.42 -10.37 16.37
CA LEU A 103 -9.78 -10.47 16.86
C LEU A 103 -9.81 -10.45 18.39
N ASN A 104 -10.70 -9.64 18.96
CA ASN A 104 -10.97 -9.65 20.39
C ASN A 104 -11.85 -10.85 20.78
N LYS A 105 -12.13 -11.00 22.09
CA LYS A 105 -12.97 -12.09 22.63
C LYS A 105 -14.41 -12.10 22.08
N LYS A 106 -14.92 -10.96 21.61
CA LYS A 106 -16.25 -10.81 21.00
C LYS A 106 -16.23 -11.05 19.48
N ARG A 107 -15.09 -11.48 18.92
CA ARG A 107 -14.83 -11.61 17.48
C ARG A 107 -14.99 -10.31 16.69
N LEU A 108 -14.78 -9.17 17.36
CA LEU A 108 -14.63 -7.88 16.69
C LEU A 108 -13.15 -7.61 16.43
N ALA A 109 -12.86 -6.90 15.36
CA ALA A 109 -11.49 -6.55 15.01
C ALA A 109 -10.92 -5.54 16.02
N GLN A 110 -9.65 -5.71 16.39
CA GLN A 110 -8.89 -4.83 17.27
C GLN A 110 -7.47 -4.60 16.70
N ILE A 111 -6.85 -3.48 17.07
CA ILE A 111 -5.47 -3.15 16.70
C ILE A 111 -4.59 -3.32 17.93
N ASP A 112 -3.50 -4.10 17.82
CA ASP A 112 -2.50 -4.22 18.89
C ASP A 112 -1.80 -2.86 19.07
N PRO A 113 -1.91 -2.21 20.24
CA PRO A 113 -1.31 -0.89 20.47
C PRO A 113 0.21 -0.94 20.68
N THR A 114 0.81 -2.13 20.77
CA THR A 114 2.24 -2.33 20.98
C THR A 114 3.03 -2.52 19.68
N LEU A 115 2.33 -2.72 18.55
CA LEU A 115 2.89 -2.87 17.20
C LEU A 115 2.65 -1.63 16.35
#